data_AF-A0A7S7LY61-F1
#
_entry.id   AF-A0A7S7LY61-F1
#
_cell.length_a   1.000
_cell.length_b   1.000
_cell.length_c   1.000
_cell.angle_alpha   90.00
_cell.angle_beta   90.00
_cell.angle_gamma   90.00
#
_symmetry.space_group_name_H-M   'P 1'
#
loop_
_entity.id
_entity.type
_entity.pdbx_description
1 polymer ?
#
loop_
_entity_poly.entity_id
_entity_poly.type
_entity_poly.pdbx_seq_one_letter_code
_entity_poly.pdbx_strand_id
1 'polypeptide(L)'
;MQSDDFVNELLDWANKHQVDDILKLCDIKNNSMNKNALLSLQSLDLSSKKLHLLPVFLFELVSIENLNLSHNQLKELPQEITQLKKLKNLDISWNHIVHNIDFLPSKIILNSAWNRPVNKKDN
;
A
#
# COMPACT_ATOMS: atom_id res chain seq x y z
N MET A 1 -7.24 20.65 -15.48
CA MET A 1 -5.94 19.96 -15.65
C MET A 1 -5.60 19.23 -14.34
N GLN A 2 -6.33 18.17 -13.98
CA GLN A 2 -6.11 17.46 -12.69
C GLN A 2 -6.50 15.95 -12.74
N SER A 3 -6.88 15.37 -13.88
CA SER A 3 -7.47 14.02 -13.88
C SER A 3 -6.47 12.86 -13.87
N ASP A 4 -5.24 13.10 -14.34
CA ASP A 4 -4.28 12.06 -14.72
C ASP A 4 -3.02 12.01 -13.84
N ASP A 5 -2.79 13.02 -12.99
CA ASP A 5 -1.56 13.12 -12.16
C ASP A 5 -1.43 11.94 -11.19
N PHE A 6 -2.51 11.58 -10.47
CA PHE A 6 -2.53 10.41 -9.59
C PHE A 6 -2.14 9.12 -10.32
N VAL A 7 -2.72 8.89 -11.50
CA VAL A 7 -2.53 7.64 -12.24
C VAL A 7 -1.08 7.51 -12.71
N ASN A 8 -0.49 8.61 -13.17
CA ASN A 8 0.90 8.64 -13.60
C ASN A 8 1.87 8.49 -12.43
N GLU A 9 1.63 9.16 -11.30
CA GLU A 9 2.44 9.01 -10.08
C GLU A 9 2.38 7.58 -9.52
N LEU A 10 1.19 6.99 -9.49
CA LEU A 10 1.01 5.60 -9.07
C LEU A 10 1.71 4.64 -10.02
N LEU A 11 1.68 4.92 -11.33
CA LEU A 11 2.36 4.11 -12.34
C LEU A 11 3.88 4.16 -12.17
N ASP A 12 4.45 5.36 -12.03
CA ASP A 12 5.88 5.56 -11.81
C ASP A 12 6.34 4.87 -10.53
N TRP A 13 5.56 5.01 -9.45
CA TRP A 13 5.83 4.32 -8.20
C TRP A 13 5.75 2.80 -8.35
N ALA A 14 4.70 2.28 -8.98
CA ALA A 14 4.52 0.85 -9.21
C ALA A 14 5.64 0.25 -10.08
N ASN A 15 6.10 0.97 -11.10
CA ASN A 15 7.23 0.58 -11.94
C ASN A 15 8.53 0.53 -11.11
N LYS A 16 8.79 1.57 -10.32
CA LYS A 16 9.99 1.67 -9.47
C LYS A 16 10.05 0.55 -8.43
N HIS A 17 8.90 0.17 -7.87
CA HIS A 17 8.79 -0.84 -6.82
C HIS A 17 8.36 -2.23 -7.32
N GLN A 18 8.24 -2.42 -8.64
CA GLN A 18 7.85 -3.68 -9.29
C GLN A 18 6.55 -4.26 -8.70
N VAL A 19 5.51 -3.44 -8.64
CA VAL A 19 4.20 -3.82 -8.08
C VAL A 19 3.33 -4.43 -9.18
N ASP A 20 3.50 -5.73 -9.41
CA ASP A 20 2.89 -6.46 -10.52
C ASP A 20 1.36 -6.32 -10.55
N ASP A 21 0.68 -6.27 -9.41
CA ASP A 21 -0.79 -6.15 -9.36
C ASP A 21 -1.29 -4.82 -9.94
N ILE A 22 -0.55 -3.74 -9.73
CA ILE A 22 -0.85 -2.43 -10.34
C ILE A 22 -0.41 -2.44 -11.80
N LEU A 23 0.78 -2.99 -12.10
CA LEU A 23 1.31 -3.03 -13.47
C LEU A 23 0.48 -3.89 -14.43
N LYS A 24 -0.22 -4.92 -13.93
CA LYS A 24 -1.18 -5.71 -14.71
C LYS A 24 -2.38 -4.88 -15.18
N LEU A 25 -2.69 -3.77 -14.51
CA LEU A 25 -3.78 -2.87 -14.87
C LEU A 25 -3.35 -1.81 -15.90
N CYS A 26 -2.07 -1.76 -16.26
CA CYS A 26 -1.56 -0.94 -17.35
C CYS A 26 -2.00 -1.53 -18.71
N ASP A 27 -2.57 -0.68 -19.56
CA ASP A 27 -2.70 -1.03 -20.97
C ASP A 27 -1.32 -1.02 -21.62
N ILE A 28 -0.84 -2.23 -21.98
CA ILE A 28 0.46 -2.47 -22.62
C ILE A 28 0.63 -1.64 -23.90
N LYS A 29 -0.46 -1.24 -24.57
CA LYS A 29 -0.40 -0.47 -25.83
C LYS A 29 -0.16 1.02 -25.63
N ASN A 30 -0.56 1.58 -24.49
CA ASN A 30 -0.59 3.03 -24.28
C ASN A 30 0.14 3.49 -23.02
N ASN A 31 0.76 2.58 -22.24
CA ASN A 31 1.32 2.89 -20.92
C ASN A 31 0.35 3.69 -20.02
N SER A 32 -0.95 3.42 -20.18
CA SER A 32 -2.01 4.13 -19.48
C SER A 32 -2.73 3.13 -18.59
N MET A 33 -2.84 3.44 -17.29
CA MET A 33 -3.63 2.59 -16.40
C MET A 33 -5.11 2.89 -16.58
N ASN A 34 -5.91 1.84 -16.55
CA ASN A 34 -7.35 1.99 -16.49
C ASN A 34 -7.76 2.47 -15.08
N LYS A 35 -8.05 3.77 -14.95
CA LYS A 35 -8.48 4.39 -13.68
C LYS A 35 -9.68 3.68 -13.05
N ASN A 36 -10.63 3.20 -13.84
CA ASN A 36 -11.79 2.46 -13.33
C ASN A 36 -11.39 1.08 -12.80
N ALA A 37 -10.42 0.42 -13.43
CA ALA A 37 -9.86 -0.83 -12.94
C ALA A 37 -9.12 -0.63 -11.60
N LEU A 38 -8.33 0.45 -11.48
CA LEU A 38 -7.66 0.82 -10.23
C LEU A 38 -8.66 1.06 -9.10
N LEU A 39 -9.70 1.86 -9.37
CA LEU A 39 -10.74 2.18 -8.38
C LEU A 39 -11.66 1.01 -8.05
N SER A 40 -11.58 -0.10 -8.79
CA SER A 40 -12.29 -1.35 -8.51
C SER A 40 -11.40 -2.45 -7.93
N LEU A 41 -10.10 -2.19 -7.74
CA LEU A 41 -9.16 -3.14 -7.17
C LEU A 41 -9.56 -3.46 -5.71
N GLN A 42 -9.76 -4.74 -5.42
CA GLN A 42 -10.15 -5.23 -4.10
C GLN A 42 -8.99 -5.81 -3.30
N SER A 43 -7.95 -6.29 -3.97
CA SER A 43 -6.79 -6.89 -3.35
C SER A 43 -5.53 -6.27 -3.93
N LEU A 44 -4.61 -5.86 -3.07
CA LEU A 44 -3.33 -5.29 -3.47
C LEU A 44 -2.20 -5.93 -2.66
N ASP A 45 -1.28 -6.60 -3.36
CA ASP A 45 -0.08 -7.17 -2.77
C ASP A 45 1.13 -6.26 -2.98
N LEU A 46 1.62 -5.67 -1.88
CA LEU A 46 2.85 -4.88 -1.81
C LEU A 46 3.90 -5.58 -0.95
N SER A 47 3.80 -6.90 -0.75
CA SER A 47 4.73 -7.63 0.09
C SER A 47 6.12 -7.74 -0.55
N SER A 48 7.15 -7.76 0.30
CA SER A 48 8.55 -7.94 -0.14
C SER A 48 9.07 -6.88 -1.12
N LYS A 49 8.57 -5.63 -1.03
CA LYS A 49 8.95 -4.52 -1.93
C LYS A 49 9.97 -3.55 -1.34
N LYS A 50 10.55 -3.88 -0.17
CA LYS A 50 11.54 -3.05 0.56
C LYS A 50 11.03 -1.62 0.81
N LEU A 51 9.73 -1.47 1.01
CA LEU A 51 9.10 -0.17 1.21
C LEU A 51 9.47 0.37 2.58
N HIS A 52 9.94 1.60 2.62
CA HIS A 52 10.21 2.34 3.86
C HIS A 52 9.04 3.24 4.25
N LEU A 53 8.30 3.70 3.24
CA LEU A 53 7.18 4.62 3.31
C LEU A 53 6.14 4.21 2.26
N LEU A 54 4.88 4.53 2.52
CA LEU A 54 3.78 4.38 1.56
C LEU A 54 3.38 5.77 1.04
N PRO A 55 3.22 5.95 -0.28
CA PRO A 55 2.74 7.22 -0.81
C PRO A 55 1.27 7.45 -0.45
N VAL A 56 0.91 8.69 -0.12
CA VAL A 56 -0.45 9.07 0.30
C VAL A 56 -1.49 8.74 -0.77
N PHE A 57 -1.12 8.89 -2.04
CA PHE A 57 -2.01 8.58 -3.16
C PHE A 57 -2.42 7.11 -3.25
N LEU A 58 -1.69 6.18 -2.61
CA LEU A 58 -2.08 4.76 -2.57
C LEU A 58 -3.43 4.55 -1.88
N PHE A 59 -3.80 5.47 -0.97
CA PHE A 59 -5.06 5.40 -0.22
C PHE A 59 -6.28 5.94 -0.99
N GLU A 60 -6.08 6.45 -2.22
CA GLU A 60 -7.16 6.77 -3.15
C GLU A 60 -7.83 5.51 -3.73
N LEU A 61 -7.22 4.33 -3.58
CA LEU A 61 -7.76 3.03 -3.98
C LEU A 61 -8.85 2.55 -3.01
N VAL A 62 -9.92 3.33 -2.86
CA VAL A 62 -10.97 3.18 -1.83
C VAL A 62 -11.75 1.87 -1.86
N SER A 63 -11.62 1.08 -2.94
CA SER A 63 -12.27 -0.23 -3.06
C SER A 63 -11.47 -1.39 -2.48
N ILE A 64 -10.24 -1.17 -2.03
CA ILE A 64 -9.40 -2.23 -1.46
C ILE A 64 -10.06 -2.81 -0.20
N GLU A 65 -10.15 -4.14 -0.19
CA GLU A 65 -10.60 -4.96 0.93
C GLU A 65 -9.44 -5.73 1.58
N ASN A 66 -8.43 -6.10 0.80
CA ASN A 66 -7.26 -6.84 1.25
C ASN A 66 -5.97 -6.09 0.87
N LEU A 67 -5.17 -5.71 1.86
CA LEU A 67 -3.89 -5.05 1.63
C LEU A 67 -2.77 -5.84 2.31
N ASN A 68 -1.82 -6.33 1.52
CA ASN A 68 -0.63 -7.01 2.03
C ASN A 68 0.59 -6.08 1.95
N LEU A 69 1.11 -5.67 3.10
CA LEU A 69 2.32 -4.86 3.28
C LEU A 69 3.44 -5.67 3.94
N SER A 70 3.29 -6.99 4.05
CA SER A 70 4.25 -7.82 4.78
C SER A 70 5.66 -7.80 4.17
N HIS A 71 6.68 -8.12 4.97
CA HIS A 71 8.07 -8.19 4.50
C HIS A 71 8.59 -6.89 3.88
N ASN A 72 8.20 -5.75 4.45
CA ASN A 72 8.72 -4.44 4.09
C ASN A 72 9.57 -3.86 5.22
N GLN A 73 9.96 -2.59 5.11
CA GLN A 73 10.79 -1.88 6.07
C GLN A 73 10.02 -0.67 6.63
N LEU A 74 8.69 -0.75 6.66
CA LEU A 74 7.81 0.31 7.12
C LEU A 74 8.04 0.55 8.61
N LYS A 75 8.21 1.81 9.00
CA LYS A 75 8.37 2.21 10.41
C LYS A 75 7.07 2.70 11.04
N GLU A 76 6.15 3.14 10.20
CA GLU A 76 4.84 3.66 10.58
C GLU A 76 3.84 3.40 9.44
N LEU A 77 2.56 3.46 9.78
CA LEU A 77 1.49 3.57 8.80
C LEU A 77 0.98 5.01 8.78
N PRO A 78 0.75 5.57 7.59
CA PRO A 78 0.10 6.87 7.47
C PRO A 78 -1.37 6.78 7.89
N GLN A 79 -1.89 7.84 8.53
CA GLN A 79 -3.27 7.88 9.01
C GLN A 79 -4.29 7.80 7.86
N GLU A 80 -3.86 8.16 6.65
CA GLU A 80 -4.62 8.09 5.40
C GLU A 80 -5.04 6.66 5.04
N ILE A 81 -4.45 5.61 5.62
CA ILE A 81 -4.96 4.24 5.48
C ILE A 81 -6.42 4.11 5.95
N THR A 82 -6.89 5.00 6.82
CA THR A 82 -8.30 5.08 7.24
C THR A 82 -9.24 5.54 6.12
N GLN A 83 -8.73 6.04 4.99
CA GLN A 83 -9.51 6.34 3.78
C GLN A 83 -9.98 5.07 3.07
N LEU A 84 -9.30 3.93 3.26
CA LEU A 84 -9.70 2.63 2.72
C LEU A 84 -10.92 2.06 3.48
N LYS A 85 -12.10 2.65 3.26
CA LYS A 85 -13.33 2.35 4.04
C LYS A 85 -13.79 0.90 3.93
N LYS A 86 -13.42 0.22 2.84
CA LYS A 86 -13.74 -1.18 2.56
C LYS A 86 -12.68 -2.17 3.05
N LEU A 87 -11.55 -1.70 3.60
CA LEU A 87 -10.48 -2.56 4.08
C LEU A 87 -11.01 -3.52 5.16
N LYS A 88 -10.76 -4.81 4.97
CA LYS A 88 -11.15 -5.92 5.87
C LYS A 88 -9.93 -6.63 6.40
N ASN A 89 -8.91 -6.85 5.56
CA ASN A 89 -7.68 -7.56 5.91
C ASN A 89 -6.48 -6.67 5.65
N LEU A 90 -5.63 -6.51 6.67
CA LEU A 90 -4.38 -5.77 6.59
C LEU A 90 -3.25 -6.64 7.16
N ASP A 91 -2.27 -6.97 6.32
CA ASP A 91 -1.05 -7.63 6.77
C ASP A 91 0.12 -6.64 6.77
N ILE A 92 0.66 -6.35 7.95
CA ILE A 92 1.84 -5.51 8.14
C ILE A 92 2.96 -6.30 8.83
N SER A 93 2.90 -7.62 8.79
CA SER A 93 3.88 -8.48 9.44
C SER A 93 5.27 -8.30 8.83
N TRP A 94 6.32 -8.64 9.57
CA TRP A 94 7.70 -8.49 9.09
C TRP A 94 8.03 -7.08 8.61
N ASN A 95 7.67 -6.08 9.41
CA ASN A 95 8.01 -4.68 9.22
C ASN A 95 8.73 -4.14 10.48
N HIS A 96 8.87 -2.82 10.57
CA HIS A 96 9.43 -2.12 11.72
C HIS A 96 8.41 -1.19 12.39
N ILE A 97 7.12 -1.53 12.32
CA ILE A 97 6.02 -0.72 12.86
C ILE A 97 5.91 -1.00 14.36
N VAL A 98 6.34 -0.05 15.19
CA VAL A 98 6.40 -0.20 16.66
C VAL A 98 5.29 0.58 17.36
N HIS A 99 4.80 1.64 16.71
CA HIS A 99 3.79 2.57 17.22
C HIS A 99 2.87 2.99 16.07
N ASN A 100 1.74 3.62 16.39
CA ASN A 100 0.84 4.27 15.41
C ASN A 100 -0.06 3.31 14.59
N ILE A 101 -0.79 2.43 15.28
CA ILE A 101 -1.86 1.61 14.67
C ILE A 101 -3.24 1.80 15.35
N ASP A 102 -3.32 2.67 16.37
CA ASP A 102 -4.53 2.86 17.19
C ASP A 102 -5.67 3.54 16.41
N PHE A 103 -5.34 4.22 15.30
CA PHE A 103 -6.32 4.81 14.40
C PHE A 103 -7.00 3.77 13.48
N LEU A 104 -6.51 2.53 13.44
CA LEU A 104 -7.11 1.49 12.61
C LEU A 104 -8.48 1.10 13.15
N PRO A 105 -9.52 1.03 12.30
CA PRO A 105 -10.84 0.65 12.77
C PRO A 105 -10.84 -0.81 13.25
N SER A 106 -11.46 -1.05 14.40
CA SER A 106 -11.50 -2.34 15.11
C SER A 106 -12.11 -3.51 14.31
N LYS A 107 -12.82 -3.23 13.21
CA LYS A 107 -13.41 -4.22 12.30
C LYS A 107 -12.39 -4.91 11.37
N ILE A 108 -11.16 -4.39 11.29
CA ILE A 108 -10.12 -4.94 10.40
C ILE A 108 -9.43 -6.12 11.07
N ILE A 109 -9.25 -7.19 10.31
CA ILE A 109 -8.36 -8.29 10.66
C ILE A 109 -6.94 -7.83 10.37
N LEU A 110 -6.18 -7.58 11.44
CA LEU A 110 -4.81 -7.09 11.39
C LEU A 110 -3.82 -8.21 11.72
N ASN A 111 -2.89 -8.47 10.81
CA ASN A 111 -1.68 -9.23 11.12
C ASN A 111 -0.51 -8.27 11.32
N SER A 112 -0.03 -8.15 12.56
CA SER A 112 1.13 -7.32 12.92
C SER A 112 2.31 -8.12 13.47
N ALA A 113 2.33 -9.43 13.23
CA ALA A 113 3.38 -10.31 13.72
C ALA A 113 4.78 -9.89 13.22
N TRP A 114 5.82 -10.17 13.99
CA TRP A 114 7.21 -9.92 13.58
C TRP A 114 7.55 -8.48 13.21
N ASN A 115 6.82 -7.50 13.78
CA ASN A 115 7.28 -6.12 13.77
C ASN A 115 8.37 -5.92 14.83
N ARG A 116 9.55 -5.45 14.41
CA ARG A 116 10.69 -5.21 15.32
C ARG A 116 11.15 -3.77 15.25
N PRO A 117 11.34 -3.07 16.39
CA PRO A 117 12.01 -1.78 16.40
C PRO A 117 13.40 -1.91 15.77
N VAL A 118 13.72 -1.00 14.86
CA VAL A 118 15.10 -0.85 14.37
C VAL A 118 15.94 -0.37 15.55
N ASN A 119 16.68 -1.27 16.18
CA ASN A 119 17.68 -0.89 17.15
C ASN A 119 18.74 -0.06 16.42
N LYS A 120 19.06 1.14 16.94
CA LYS A 120 20.10 2.05 16.41
C LYS A 120 21.55 1.48 16.47
N LYS A 121 21.74 0.16 16.50
CA LYS A 121 23.06 -0.48 16.64
C LYS A 121 23.58 -1.19 15.38
N ASP A 122 22.79 -1.24 14.31
CA ASP A 122 23.25 -1.81 13.05
C ASP A 122 23.68 -0.67 12.12
N ASN A 123 24.85 -0.10 12.41
CA ASN A 123 25.67 0.72 11.50
C ASN A 123 26.83 -0.12 10.98
#